data_AF-A0A354ZGZ2-F1
#
_entry.id   AF-A0A354ZGZ2-F1
#
_cell.length_a   1.000
_cell.length_b   1.000
_cell.length_c   1.000
_cell.angle_alpha   90.00
_cell.angle_beta   90.00
_cell.angle_gamma   90.00
#
_symmetry.space_group_name_H-M   'P 1'
#
loop_
_entity.id
_entity.type
_entity.pdbx_description
1 polymer ?
#
loop_
_entity_poly.entity_id
_entity_poly.type
_entity_poly.pdbx_seq_one_letter_code
_entity_poly.pdbx_strand_id
1 'polypeptide(L)'
;QLQEASRENARLSGLLELKAALSGHSEAAHVIYRDPGNWLESVVIDKGSSQGLANGMAVVGPMGVIGRTASITPHTATVLFAIDSRSAIGG
;
A
#
# COMPACT_ATOMS: atom_id res chain seq x y z
N GLN A 1 -27.56 -10.16 -7.86
CA GLN A 1 -27.66 -9.11 -6.81
C GLN A 1 -27.08 -9.57 -5.47
N LEU A 2 -27.49 -10.71 -4.89
CA LEU A 2 -26.93 -11.19 -3.60
C LEU A 2 -25.42 -11.47 -3.60
N GLN A 3 -24.87 -12.02 -4.70
CA GLN A 3 -23.42 -12.26 -4.81
C GLN A 3 -22.59 -10.97 -4.82
N GLU A 4 -23.08 -9.94 -5.49
CA GLU A 4 -22.38 -8.66 -5.63
C GLU A 4 -22.34 -7.92 -4.28
N ALA A 5 -23.47 -7.92 -3.57
CA ALA A 5 -23.55 -7.44 -2.20
C ALA A 5 -22.61 -8.23 -1.26
N SER A 6 -22.51 -9.56 -1.41
CA SER A 6 -21.59 -10.37 -0.57
C SER A 6 -20.11 -10.05 -0.83
N ARG A 7 -19.72 -9.79 -2.08
CA ARG A 7 -18.35 -9.39 -2.45
C ARG A 7 -18.01 -8.01 -1.92
N GLU A 8 -18.97 -7.09 -2.02
CA GLU A 8 -18.77 -5.75 -1.48
C GLU A 8 -18.69 -5.76 0.04
N ASN A 9 -19.53 -6.57 0.71
CA ASN A 9 -19.48 -6.72 2.16
C ASN A 9 -18.16 -7.36 2.63
N ALA A 10 -17.63 -8.34 1.88
CA ALA A 10 -16.31 -8.92 2.16
C ALA A 10 -15.18 -7.91 1.96
N ARG A 11 -15.22 -7.10 0.89
CA ARG A 11 -14.24 -6.04 0.63
C ARG A 11 -14.26 -4.97 1.73
N LEU A 12 -15.46 -4.50 2.10
CA LEU A 12 -15.65 -3.51 3.17
C LEU A 12 -15.21 -4.07 4.53
N SER A 13 -15.50 -5.34 4.81
CA SER A 13 -15.05 -6.01 6.05
C SER A 13 -13.53 -6.11 6.11
N GLY A 14 -12.87 -6.50 5.02
CA GLY A 14 -11.40 -6.53 4.96
C GLY A 14 -10.75 -5.15 5.13
N LEU A 15 -11.36 -4.09 4.60
CA LEU A 15 -10.92 -2.71 4.85
C LEU A 15 -11.12 -2.29 6.31
N LEU A 16 -12.19 -2.74 6.96
CA LEU A 16 -12.48 -2.47 8.36
C LEU A 16 -11.52 -3.20 9.31
N GLU A 17 -11.22 -4.47 9.04
CA GLU A 17 -10.24 -5.27 9.77
C GLU A 17 -8.82 -4.70 9.63
N LEU A 18 -8.44 -4.25 8.43
CA LEU A 18 -7.17 -3.56 8.20
C LEU A 18 -7.07 -2.27 9.03
N LYS A 19 -8.15 -1.49 9.09
CA LYS A 19 -8.21 -0.28 9.93
C LYS A 19 -8.10 -0.61 11.43
N ALA A 20 -8.71 -1.71 11.88
CA ALA A 20 -8.68 -2.13 13.28
C ALA A 20 -7.31 -2.69 13.70
N ALA A 21 -6.58 -3.35 12.80
CA ALA A 21 -5.24 -3.89 13.05
C ALA A 21 -4.15 -2.81 13.11
N LEU A 22 -4.35 -1.69 12.41
CA LEU A 22 -3.42 -0.56 12.39
C LEU A 22 -3.68 0.36 13.60
N SER A 23 -3.05 0.04 14.73
CA SER A 23 -2.99 0.95 15.88
C SER A 23 -2.11 2.17 15.56
N GLY A 24 -2.67 3.21 14.93
CA GLY A 24 -1.96 4.42 14.53
C GLY A 24 -2.70 5.29 13.49
N HIS A 25 -2.08 6.38 13.03
CA HIS A 25 -2.56 7.15 11.87
C HIS A 25 -2.37 6.31 10.60
N SER A 26 -3.48 5.84 10.01
CA SER A 26 -3.49 5.08 8.76
C SER A 26 -4.23 5.86 7.68
N GLU A 27 -3.58 6.04 6.53
CA GLU A 27 -4.16 6.74 5.37
C GLU A 27 -4.33 5.77 4.20
N ALA A 28 -5.56 5.70 3.67
CA ALA A 28 -5.83 4.92 2.47
C ALA A 28 -5.37 5.69 1.23
N ALA A 29 -4.66 5.02 0.33
CA ALA A 29 -4.07 5.60 -0.86
C ALA A 29 -4.29 4.71 -2.09
N HIS A 30 -4.36 5.32 -3.27
CA HIS A 30 -4.42 4.63 -4.55
C HIS A 30 -3.07 4.68 -5.26
N VAL A 31 -2.72 3.58 -5.93
CA VAL A 31 -1.55 3.53 -6.82
C VAL A 31 -1.87 4.28 -8.10
N ILE A 32 -1.09 5.32 -8.40
CA ILE A 32 -1.24 6.17 -9.60
C ILE A 32 -0.15 5.94 -10.64
N TYR A 33 0.95 5.29 -10.25
CA TYR A 33 2.00 4.89 -11.17
C TYR A 33 2.70 3.62 -10.67
N ARG A 34 3.02 2.74 -11.61
CA ARG A 34 3.88 1.57 -11.41
C ARG A 34 4.92 1.61 -12.52
N ASP A 35 6.19 1.53 -12.17
CA ASP A 35 7.26 1.47 -13.17
C ASP A 35 7.13 0.15 -13.96
N PRO A 36 6.90 0.20 -15.28
CA PRO A 36 6.80 -1.00 -16.11
C PRO A 36 8.16 -1.69 -16.34
N GLY A 37 9.27 -1.02 -16.04
CA GLY A 37 10.63 -1.50 -16.34
C GLY A 37 11.25 -2.45 -15.31
N ASN A 38 10.55 -2.77 -14.20
CA ASN A 38 11.03 -3.64 -13.12
C ASN A 38 12.41 -3.25 -12.53
N TRP A 39 12.88 -2.02 -12.77
CA TRP A 39 14.23 -1.57 -12.39
C TRP A 39 14.23 -0.93 -11.00
N LEU A 40 13.24 -0.08 -10.71
CA LEU A 40 12.90 0.31 -9.35
C LEU A 40 11.65 -0.45 -8.96
N GLU A 41 11.77 -1.43 -8.07
CA GLU A 41 10.65 -2.13 -7.45
C GLU A 41 9.85 -1.18 -6.53
N SER A 42 9.10 -0.31 -7.18
CA SER A 42 8.44 0.82 -6.56
C SER A 42 7.13 1.17 -7.24
N VAL A 43 6.26 1.82 -6.48
CA VAL A 43 5.01 2.40 -6.96
C VAL A 43 4.85 3.80 -6.42
N VAL A 44 4.06 4.63 -7.10
CA VAL A 44 3.68 5.95 -6.59
C VAL A 44 2.21 5.92 -6.20
N ILE A 45 1.91 6.50 -5.04
CA ILE A 45 0.55 6.64 -4.50
C ILE A 45 0.09 8.10 -4.48
N ASP A 46 -1.22 8.32 -4.45
CA ASP A 46 -1.89 9.63 -4.48
C ASP A 46 -2.00 10.36 -3.12
N LYS A 47 -1.11 10.00 -2.18
CA LYS A 47 -1.03 10.61 -0.84
C LYS A 47 0.38 11.03 -0.55
N GLY A 48 0.53 12.13 0.17
CA GLY A 48 1.81 12.73 0.52
C GLY A 48 1.77 13.40 1.89
N SER A 49 2.68 14.34 2.12
CA SER A 49 2.79 15.02 3.43
C SER A 49 1.56 15.82 3.82
N SER A 50 0.71 16.23 2.86
CA SER A 50 -0.57 16.89 3.16
C SER A 50 -1.56 15.97 3.88
N GLN A 51 -1.36 14.65 3.81
CA GLN A 51 -2.13 13.65 4.55
C GLN A 51 -1.33 13.10 5.75
N GLY A 52 -0.24 13.76 6.12
CA GLY A 52 0.60 13.34 7.24
C GLY A 52 1.54 12.17 6.94
N LEU A 53 1.73 11.80 5.65
CA LEU A 53 2.72 10.79 5.32
C LEU A 53 4.14 11.31 5.57
N ALA A 54 4.99 10.42 6.08
CA ALA A 54 6.41 10.61 6.29
C ALA A 54 7.20 9.48 5.62
N ASN A 55 8.50 9.70 5.40
CA ASN A 55 9.41 8.66 4.92
C ASN A 55 9.51 7.50 5.93
N GLY A 56 9.61 6.27 5.44
CA GLY A 56 9.75 5.07 6.27
C GLY A 56 8.45 4.50 6.83
N MET A 57 7.30 5.08 6.51
CA MET A 57 5.99 4.53 6.91
C MET A 57 5.72 3.21 6.19
N ALA A 58 5.21 2.23 6.92
CA ALA A 58 4.82 0.94 6.37
C ALA A 58 3.60 1.08 5.46
N VAL A 59 3.64 0.40 4.32
CA VAL A 59 2.53 0.31 3.37
C VAL A 59 2.02 -1.11 3.39
N VAL A 60 0.73 -1.26 3.68
CA VAL A 60 0.08 -2.56 3.87
C VAL A 60 -1.08 -2.67 2.88
N GLY A 61 -1.18 -3.82 2.22
CA GLY A 61 -2.30 -4.17 1.35
C GLY A 61 -3.14 -5.31 1.92
N PRO A 62 -4.17 -5.76 1.19
CA PRO A 62 -5.08 -6.80 1.65
C PRO A 62 -4.41 -8.15 1.99
N MET A 63 -3.25 -8.44 1.41
CA MET A 63 -2.50 -9.69 1.62
C MET A 63 -1.31 -9.53 2.59
N GLY A 64 -1.15 -8.36 3.20
CA GLY A 64 -0.04 -8.07 4.12
C GLY A 64 0.84 -6.90 3.66
N VAL A 65 2.05 -6.85 4.20
CA VAL A 65 2.98 -5.73 3.98
C VAL A 65 3.45 -5.68 2.53
N ILE A 66 3.27 -4.52 1.88
CA ILE A 66 3.73 -4.25 0.52
C ILE A 66 5.14 -3.68 0.56
N GLY A 67 5.44 -2.77 1.49
CA GLY A 67 6.66 -1.98 1.44
C GLY A 67 6.73 -0.84 2.44
N ARG A 68 7.55 0.17 2.10
CA ARG A 68 7.67 1.42 2.87
C ARG A 68 7.76 2.65 1.97
N THR A 69 7.30 3.80 2.47
CA THR A 69 7.51 5.09 1.80
C THR A 69 8.99 5.45 1.76
N ALA A 70 9.50 5.92 0.63
CA ALA A 70 10.90 6.27 0.41
C ALA A 70 11.11 7.74 0.06
N SER A 71 10.16 8.34 -0.66
CA SER A 71 10.11 9.77 -0.91
C SER A 71 8.68 10.27 -0.82
N ILE A 72 8.51 11.47 -0.27
CA ILE A 72 7.21 12.12 -0.06
C ILE A 72 7.24 13.48 -0.75
N THR A 73 6.21 13.77 -1.53
CA THR A 73 5.85 15.12 -1.98
C THR A 73 4.60 15.59 -1.22
N PRO A 74 4.10 16.83 -1.42
CA PRO A 74 2.85 17.27 -0.80
C PRO A 74 1.64 16.37 -1.11
N HIS A 75 1.59 15.76 -2.30
CA HIS A 75 0.40 15.05 -2.79
C HIS A 75 0.67 13.63 -3.26
N THR A 76 1.92 13.19 -3.29
CA THR A 76 2.29 11.85 -3.73
C THR A 76 3.41 11.27 -2.88
N ALA A 77 3.55 9.95 -2.92
CA ALA A 77 4.62 9.25 -2.25
C ALA A 77 5.10 8.09 -3.10
N THR A 78 6.41 7.86 -3.12
CA THR A 78 7.00 6.66 -3.70
C THR A 78 7.14 5.61 -2.62
N VAL A 79 6.63 4.40 -2.90
CA VAL A 79 6.70 3.23 -2.04
C VAL A 79 7.70 2.26 -2.64
N LEU A 80 8.70 1.86 -1.87
CA LEU A 80 9.61 0.76 -2.21
C LEU A 80 9.03 -0.55 -1.69
N PHE A 81 9.00 -1.58 -2.53
CA PHE A 81 8.50 -2.90 -2.13
C PHE A 81 9.42 -3.57 -1.09
N ALA A 82 8.80 -4.31 -0.17
CA ALA A 82 9.52 -5.09 0.86
C ALA A 82 10.11 -6.38 0.28
N ILE A 83 9.52 -6.90 -0.79
CA ILE A 83 9.98 -8.05 -1.55
C ILE A 83 10.89 -7.58 -2.68
N ASP A 84 12.18 -7.41 -2.39
CA ASP A 84 13.21 -7.47 -3.44
C ASP A 84 13.05 -8.82 -4.14
N SER A 85 12.86 -8.86 -5.46
CA SER A 85 12.87 -10.12 -6.22
C SER A 85 14.23 -10.84 -6.18
N ARG A 86 15.28 -10.22 -5.60
CA ARG A 86 16.52 -10.90 -5.16
C ARG A 86 16.41 -11.59 -3.81
N SER A 87 15.30 -11.47 -3.10
CA SER A 87 14.96 -12.30 -1.94
C SER A 87 14.24 -13.58 -2.38
N ALA A 88 14.66 -14.15 -3.51
CA ALA A 88 14.57 -15.59 -3.68
C ALA A 88 15.63 -16.22 -2.78
N ILE A 89 15.26 -16.45 -1.53
CA ILE A 89 15.63 -17.71 -0.87
C ILE A 89 15.03 -18.84 -1.72
N GLY A 90 15.74 -19.20 -2.78
CA GLY A 90 15.63 -20.47 -3.46
C GLY A 90 16.83 -21.29 -3.04
N GLY A 91 16.58 -22.27 -2.16
CA GLY A 91 17.48 -23.40 -1.98
C GLY A 91 17.44 -24.36 -3.17
#